data_AF-A0A9E5HXG6-F1
#
_entry.id   AF-A0A9E5HXG6-F1
#
_cell.length_a   1.000
_cell.length_b   1.000
_cell.length_c   1.000
_cell.angle_alpha   90.00
_cell.angle_beta   90.00
_cell.angle_gamma   90.00
#
_symmetry.space_group_name_H-M   'P 1'
#
loop_
_entity.id
_entity.type
_entity.pdbx_description
1 polymer ?
#
loop_
_entity_poly.entity_id
_entity_poly.type
_entity_poly.pdbx_seq_one_letter_code
_entity_poly.pdbx_strand_id
1 'polypeptide(L)'
;MISLVVATPANAATVTASGPHASPSVCNQTVGNATNVVAYRLAGGDCVVEFKNAGATTTWTVPDSASSVQYLIVGGGASGTRGICGVYWGQGGGGGEVLTGNRNVTPGVSETIVVGSGGARSGACPALGNRGETSTFSTLTARPGQPGNNIQANNAGRFGGTSGNGNAGGEGTANGSSCSGGSCGTGGGGGA
;
A
#
# COMPACT_ATOMS: atom_id res chain seq x y z
N MET A 1 17.28 3.84 -39.55
CA MET A 1 16.96 5.04 -38.74
C MET A 1 16.82 4.58 -37.30
N ILE A 2 17.84 4.78 -36.47
CA ILE A 2 17.80 4.42 -35.04
C ILE A 2 17.01 5.53 -34.35
N SER A 3 15.85 5.19 -33.79
CA SER A 3 15.04 6.13 -33.01
C SER A 3 15.67 6.26 -31.64
N LEU A 4 16.42 7.34 -31.43
CA LEU A 4 16.97 7.69 -30.13
C LEU A 4 15.83 8.29 -29.31
N VAL A 5 15.17 7.47 -28.49
CA VAL A 5 14.25 7.97 -27.47
C VAL A 5 15.12 8.66 -26.42
N VAL A 6 15.27 9.97 -26.53
CA VAL A 6 15.82 10.80 -25.46
C VAL A 6 14.82 10.73 -24.32
N ALA A 7 15.10 9.91 -23.31
CA ALA A 7 14.38 9.96 -22.05
C ALA A 7 14.50 11.39 -21.52
N THR A 8 13.37 12.09 -21.40
CA THR A 8 13.34 13.39 -20.75
C THR A 8 13.99 13.23 -19.37
N PRO A 9 14.97 14.06 -18.99
CA PRO A 9 15.57 13.95 -17.67
C PRO A 9 14.43 14.01 -16.64
N ALA A 10 14.36 13.02 -15.75
CA ALA A 10 13.50 13.12 -14.59
C ALA A 10 13.90 14.41 -13.88
N ASN A 11 13.05 15.43 -13.92
CA ASN A 11 13.28 16.67 -13.20
C ASN A 11 13.38 16.31 -11.72
N ALA A 12 14.60 16.27 -11.21
CA ALA A 12 14.86 16.04 -9.80
C ALA A 12 14.20 17.18 -9.00
N ALA A 13 13.18 16.85 -8.22
CA ALA A 13 12.54 17.73 -7.27
C ALA A 13 13.26 17.60 -5.92
N THR A 14 13.55 18.74 -5.30
CA THR A 14 14.14 18.76 -3.95
C THR A 14 13.03 18.82 -2.91
N VAL A 15 13.05 17.89 -1.96
CA VAL A 15 12.24 17.95 -0.74
C VAL A 15 13.10 18.56 0.34
N THR A 16 12.72 19.76 0.79
CA THR A 16 13.44 20.44 1.88
C THR A 16 13.02 19.81 3.20
N ALA A 17 14.00 19.35 3.97
CA ALA A 17 13.71 18.73 5.26
C ALA A 17 13.34 19.80 6.30
N SER A 18 12.39 19.45 7.16
CA SER A 18 11.92 20.27 8.28
C SER A 18 12.30 19.66 9.63
N GLY A 19 12.20 20.41 10.71
CA GLY A 19 12.40 19.89 12.06
C GLY A 19 13.02 20.90 13.04
N PRO A 20 12.87 20.70 14.36
CA PRO A 20 13.34 21.63 15.39
C PRO A 20 14.85 21.55 15.65
N HIS A 21 15.57 20.63 15.00
CA HIS A 21 16.98 20.38 15.27
C HIS A 21 17.91 21.20 14.36
N ALA A 22 19.12 21.52 14.85
CA ALA A 22 20.10 22.28 14.09
C ALA A 22 20.41 21.60 12.73
N SER A 23 20.50 22.39 11.66
CA SER A 23 20.82 21.94 10.29
C SER A 23 19.88 20.86 9.74
N PRO A 24 18.56 21.14 9.57
CA PRO A 24 17.64 20.20 8.93
C PRO A 24 17.97 19.99 7.45
N SER A 25 18.64 20.96 6.81
CA SER A 25 19.07 20.90 5.40
C SER A 25 19.98 19.72 5.06
N VAL A 26 20.66 19.13 6.05
CA VAL A 26 21.45 17.89 5.87
C VAL A 26 20.57 16.71 5.43
N CYS A 27 19.27 16.75 5.76
CA CYS A 27 18.30 15.73 5.39
C CYS A 27 17.50 16.08 4.14
N ASN A 28 17.88 17.11 3.38
CA ASN A 28 17.24 17.41 2.10
C ASN A 28 17.30 16.19 1.18
N GLN A 29 16.18 15.87 0.55
CA GLN A 29 16.05 14.70 -0.31
C GLN A 29 15.88 15.12 -1.76
N THR A 30 16.37 14.28 -2.67
CA THR A 30 16.19 14.44 -4.10
C THR A 30 15.31 13.33 -4.62
N VAL A 31 14.18 13.69 -5.22
CA VAL A 31 13.15 12.74 -5.69
C VAL A 31 12.68 13.11 -7.09
N GLY A 32 12.18 12.15 -7.88
CA GLY A 32 11.62 12.44 -9.21
C GLY A 32 10.30 13.22 -9.16
N ASN A 33 9.53 13.08 -8.09
CA ASN A 33 8.28 13.80 -7.84
C ASN A 33 8.10 14.00 -6.33
N ALA A 34 7.96 15.26 -5.90
CA ALA A 34 7.83 15.67 -4.50
C ALA A 34 6.38 15.72 -3.98
N THR A 35 5.39 15.38 -4.80
CA THR A 35 3.98 15.34 -4.39
C THR A 35 3.81 14.39 -3.21
N ASN A 36 3.30 14.90 -2.08
CA ASN A 36 3.12 14.12 -0.84
C ASN A 36 4.37 13.36 -0.37
N VAL A 37 5.55 13.92 -0.64
CA VAL A 37 6.81 13.47 -0.03
C VAL A 37 7.19 14.44 1.08
N VAL A 38 7.49 13.91 2.27
CA VAL A 38 7.96 14.72 3.40
C VAL A 38 9.31 14.20 3.87
N ALA A 39 10.18 15.13 4.26
CA ALA A 39 11.46 14.82 4.87
C ALA A 39 11.64 15.62 6.16
N TYR A 40 12.22 15.01 7.18
CA TYR A 40 12.53 15.68 8.44
C TYR A 40 13.70 15.04 9.15
N ARG A 41 14.29 15.79 10.08
CA ARG A 41 15.39 15.33 10.92
C ARG A 41 14.91 15.05 12.34
N LEU A 42 15.18 13.85 12.83
CA LEU A 42 14.91 13.46 14.21
C LEU A 42 15.94 14.06 15.18
N ALA A 43 15.57 14.13 16.46
CA ALA A 43 16.47 14.61 17.52
C ALA A 43 17.73 13.73 17.69
N GLY A 44 17.66 12.45 17.33
CA GLY A 44 18.79 11.52 17.30
C GLY A 44 19.76 11.73 16.13
N GLY A 45 19.45 12.67 15.22
CA GLY A 45 20.27 12.97 14.05
C GLY A 45 19.83 12.29 12.76
N ASP A 46 18.97 11.28 12.85
CA ASP A 46 18.45 10.51 11.72
C ASP A 46 17.61 11.36 10.77
N CYS A 47 17.76 11.11 9.47
CA CYS A 47 16.94 11.67 8.42
C CYS A 47 15.81 10.70 8.07
N VAL A 48 14.56 11.16 8.15
CA VAL A 48 13.39 10.39 7.75
C VAL A 48 12.81 10.98 6.47
N VAL A 49 12.47 10.12 5.53
CA VAL A 49 11.74 10.46 4.31
C VAL A 49 10.51 9.57 4.20
N GLU A 50 9.35 10.18 3.94
CA GLU A 50 8.09 9.47 3.81
C GLU A 50 7.47 9.76 2.44
N PHE A 51 7.10 8.69 1.73
CA PHE A 51 6.42 8.75 0.43
C PHE A 51 4.96 8.38 0.65
N LYS A 52 4.03 9.33 0.45
CA LYS A 52 2.59 9.13 0.74
C LYS A 52 1.68 9.27 -0.47
N ASN A 53 2.26 9.48 -1.66
CA ASN A 53 1.47 9.62 -2.88
C ASN A 53 0.97 8.26 -3.38
N ALA A 54 -0.13 7.79 -2.81
CA ALA A 54 -0.75 6.52 -3.16
C ALA A 54 -1.10 6.42 -4.66
N GLY A 55 -0.82 5.25 -5.26
CA GLY A 55 -1.01 4.99 -6.69
C GLY A 55 0.05 5.63 -7.59
N ALA A 56 1.16 6.12 -7.03
CA ALA A 56 2.19 6.81 -7.78
C ALA A 56 3.56 6.11 -7.70
N THR A 57 4.31 6.29 -8.78
CA THR A 57 5.72 5.91 -8.89
C THR A 57 6.58 7.17 -8.85
N THR A 58 7.64 7.15 -8.07
CA THR A 58 8.66 8.20 -8.05
C THR A 58 10.04 7.56 -7.95
N THR A 59 11.07 8.38 -8.13
CA THR A 59 12.45 7.98 -7.85
C THR A 59 12.95 8.69 -6.62
N TRP A 60 13.90 8.09 -5.93
CA TRP A 60 14.64 8.69 -4.82
C TRP A 60 16.13 8.49 -5.05
N THR A 61 16.87 9.59 -5.06
CA THR A 61 18.33 9.54 -5.17
C THR A 61 18.93 9.40 -3.79
N VAL A 62 19.70 8.33 -3.59
CA VAL A 62 20.38 8.06 -2.32
C VAL A 62 21.34 9.22 -2.01
N PRO A 63 21.21 9.90 -0.85
CA PRO A 63 22.12 10.96 -0.45
C PRO A 63 23.57 10.46 -0.35
N ASP A 64 24.54 11.33 -0.66
CA ASP A 64 25.96 10.97 -0.70
C ASP A 64 26.50 10.42 0.64
N SER A 65 25.87 10.82 1.75
CA SER A 65 26.24 10.39 3.11
C SER A 65 25.62 9.05 3.53
N ALA A 66 24.73 8.45 2.73
CA ALA A 66 23.98 7.26 3.10
C ALA A 66 24.51 6.00 2.40
N SER A 67 24.98 5.02 3.18
CA SER A 67 25.39 3.68 2.72
C SER A 67 24.43 2.57 3.16
N SER A 68 23.52 2.88 4.08
CA SER A 68 22.45 1.98 4.52
C SER A 68 21.21 2.76 4.89
N VAL A 69 20.05 2.12 4.78
CA VAL A 69 18.77 2.66 5.21
C VAL A 69 17.99 1.64 6.03
N GLN A 70 17.20 2.14 6.96
CA GLN A 70 16.08 1.40 7.53
C GLN A 70 14.83 1.71 6.71
N TYR A 71 14.07 0.67 6.36
CA TYR A 71 12.86 0.83 5.56
C TYR A 71 11.63 0.30 6.29
N LEU A 72 10.49 0.92 5.98
CA LEU A 72 9.15 0.44 6.28
C LEU A 72 8.33 0.58 5.00
N ILE A 73 7.90 -0.54 4.43
CA ILE A 73 7.10 -0.57 3.20
C ILE A 73 5.75 -1.17 3.56
N VAL A 74 4.67 -0.46 3.24
CA VAL A 74 3.30 -0.90 3.51
C VAL A 74 2.57 -1.06 2.19
N GLY A 75 2.14 -2.27 1.86
CA GLY A 75 1.29 -2.54 0.70
C GLY A 75 -0.11 -1.93 0.86
N GLY A 76 -0.80 -1.69 -0.26
CA GLY A 76 -2.18 -1.23 -0.24
C GLY A 76 -3.12 -2.31 0.30
N GLY A 77 -3.97 -1.96 1.27
CA GLY A 77 -5.07 -2.83 1.73
C GLY A 77 -6.17 -2.94 0.68
N ALA A 78 -6.89 -4.07 0.63
CA ALA A 78 -8.07 -4.22 -0.21
C ALA A 78 -9.29 -3.55 0.41
N SER A 79 -10.30 -3.27 -0.42
CA SER A 79 -11.61 -2.85 0.07
C SER A 79 -12.49 -4.03 0.43
N GLY A 80 -13.43 -3.77 1.34
CA GLY A 80 -14.50 -4.72 1.64
C GLY A 80 -15.50 -4.84 0.49
N THR A 81 -16.27 -5.93 0.51
CA THR A 81 -17.33 -6.20 -0.45
C THR A 81 -18.65 -5.58 0.02
N ARG A 82 -19.66 -5.48 -0.86
CA ARG A 82 -20.99 -5.01 -0.45
C ARG A 82 -21.89 -6.15 0.06
N GLY A 83 -21.53 -7.40 -0.19
CA GLY A 83 -22.38 -8.56 0.06
C GLY A 83 -23.51 -8.69 -0.98
N ILE A 84 -24.62 -9.30 -0.59
CA ILE A 84 -25.82 -9.48 -1.43
C ILE A 84 -27.03 -8.88 -0.70
N CYS A 85 -27.73 -7.97 -1.39
CA CYS A 85 -28.76 -7.11 -0.82
C CYS A 85 -29.95 -7.94 -0.41
N GLY A 86 -30.46 -7.68 0.80
CA GLY A 86 -31.56 -8.47 1.35
C GLY A 86 -31.17 -9.93 1.63
N VAL A 87 -29.88 -10.26 1.62
CA VAL A 87 -29.37 -11.61 1.93
C VAL A 87 -28.35 -11.53 3.06
N TYR A 88 -27.13 -11.01 2.81
CA TYR A 88 -26.06 -10.88 3.82
C TYR A 88 -25.19 -9.63 3.62
N TRP A 89 -24.49 -9.23 4.67
CA TRP A 89 -23.52 -8.13 4.65
C TRP A 89 -22.15 -8.55 4.13
N GLY A 90 -21.50 -7.66 3.41
CA GLY A 90 -20.20 -7.92 2.77
C GLY A 90 -19.06 -8.24 3.74
N GLN A 91 -17.99 -8.75 3.16
CA GLN A 91 -16.77 -9.15 3.86
C GLN A 91 -15.78 -7.99 3.94
N GLY A 92 -14.88 -8.01 4.92
CA GLY A 92 -13.73 -7.10 4.96
C GLY A 92 -12.70 -7.42 3.88
N GLY A 93 -11.97 -6.41 3.41
CA GLY A 93 -10.78 -6.59 2.59
C GLY A 93 -9.55 -6.83 3.45
N GLY A 94 -8.60 -7.64 2.99
CA GLY A 94 -7.35 -7.88 3.71
C GLY A 94 -6.43 -6.67 3.73
N GLY A 95 -5.60 -6.56 4.76
CA GLY A 95 -4.54 -5.56 4.88
C GLY A 95 -3.39 -5.79 3.89
N GLY A 96 -2.62 -4.75 3.61
CA GLY A 96 -1.38 -4.89 2.87
C GLY A 96 -0.28 -5.51 3.74
N GLU A 97 0.71 -6.13 3.08
CA GLU A 97 1.92 -6.60 3.75
C GLU A 97 2.73 -5.42 4.30
N VAL A 98 3.35 -5.62 5.46
CA VAL A 98 4.33 -4.67 6.03
C VAL A 98 5.70 -5.33 5.99
N LEU A 99 6.62 -4.72 5.26
CA LEU A 99 8.03 -5.12 5.26
C LEU A 99 8.86 -4.10 6.04
N THR A 100 9.72 -4.58 6.92
CA THR A 100 10.65 -3.75 7.69
C THR A 100 12.03 -4.40 7.72
N GLY A 101 13.07 -3.59 7.77
CA GLY A 101 14.44 -4.07 7.91
C GLY A 101 15.48 -3.05 7.50
N ASN A 102 16.69 -3.53 7.32
CA ASN A 102 17.84 -2.75 6.88
C ASN A 102 18.21 -3.15 5.45
N ARG A 103 18.62 -2.18 4.63
CA ARG A 103 19.11 -2.42 3.28
C ARG A 103 20.33 -1.55 3.01
N ASN A 104 21.37 -2.15 2.41
CA ASN A 104 22.51 -1.41 1.90
C ASN A 104 22.10 -0.66 0.64
N VAL A 105 22.53 0.59 0.54
CA VAL A 105 22.28 1.48 -0.59
C VAL A 105 23.60 2.03 -1.09
N THR A 106 23.63 2.39 -2.36
CA THR A 106 24.82 2.99 -2.97
C THR A 106 24.59 4.50 -3.09
N PRO A 107 25.45 5.34 -2.48
CA PRO A 107 25.41 6.79 -2.64
C PRO A 107 25.26 7.23 -4.11
N GLY A 108 24.39 8.22 -4.36
CA GLY A 108 24.16 8.78 -5.69
C GLY A 108 23.35 7.90 -6.65
N VAL A 109 23.03 6.65 -6.28
CA VAL A 109 22.16 5.78 -7.10
C VAL A 109 20.70 6.17 -6.92
N SER A 110 19.95 6.16 -8.02
CA SER A 110 18.51 6.39 -8.01
C SER A 110 17.76 5.08 -7.80
N GLU A 111 16.91 5.04 -6.78
CA GLU A 111 16.05 3.91 -6.45
C GLU A 111 14.59 4.22 -6.84
N THR A 112 13.87 3.23 -7.35
CA THR A 112 12.44 3.38 -7.71
C THR A 112 11.58 3.14 -6.47
N ILE A 113 10.64 4.04 -6.21
CA ILE A 113 9.65 3.94 -5.14
C ILE A 113 8.25 3.87 -5.74
N VAL A 114 7.47 2.88 -5.34
CA VAL A 114 6.04 2.79 -5.66
C VAL A 114 5.26 2.75 -4.37
N VAL A 115 4.28 3.64 -4.23
CA VAL A 115 3.33 3.62 -3.11
C VAL A 115 2.02 3.07 -3.64
N GLY A 116 1.67 1.84 -3.28
CA GLY A 116 0.44 1.20 -3.71
C GLY A 116 -0.80 1.89 -3.13
N SER A 117 -1.83 2.09 -3.94
CA SER A 117 -3.12 2.56 -3.43
C SER A 117 -3.85 1.49 -2.62
N GLY A 118 -4.72 1.94 -1.72
CA GLY A 118 -5.76 1.07 -1.19
C GLY A 118 -6.75 0.65 -2.30
N GLY A 119 -7.45 -0.45 -2.09
CA GLY A 119 -8.49 -0.93 -2.98
C GLY A 119 -9.63 0.09 -3.07
N ALA A 120 -10.09 0.37 -4.30
CA ALA A 120 -11.18 1.30 -4.52
C ALA A 120 -12.48 0.84 -3.83
N ARG A 121 -13.37 1.77 -3.48
CA ARG A 121 -14.66 1.47 -2.88
C ARG A 121 -15.46 0.49 -3.76
N SER A 122 -16.03 -0.56 -3.14
CA SER A 122 -16.93 -1.48 -3.83
C SER A 122 -18.26 -0.80 -4.23
N GLY A 123 -18.79 -1.21 -5.37
CA GLY A 123 -20.02 -0.67 -5.97
C GLY A 123 -21.31 -1.02 -5.21
N ALA A 124 -22.46 -0.79 -5.86
CA ALA A 124 -23.74 -1.27 -5.37
C ALA A 124 -23.80 -2.80 -5.44
N CYS A 125 -24.60 -3.42 -4.57
CA CYS A 125 -24.58 -4.87 -4.51
C CYS A 125 -25.27 -5.51 -5.75
N PRO A 126 -24.86 -6.73 -6.13
CA PRO A 126 -23.70 -7.47 -5.61
C PRO A 126 -22.41 -6.88 -6.17
N ALA A 127 -21.45 -6.56 -5.30
CA ALA A 127 -20.14 -6.04 -5.72
C ALA A 127 -19.01 -6.73 -4.98
N LEU A 128 -17.99 -7.11 -5.74
CA LEU A 128 -16.72 -7.57 -5.20
C LEU A 128 -15.97 -6.38 -4.58
N GLY A 129 -15.11 -6.69 -3.61
CA GLY A 129 -14.09 -5.76 -3.16
C GLY A 129 -13.03 -5.60 -4.24
N ASN A 130 -12.27 -4.53 -4.16
CA ASN A 130 -11.14 -4.28 -5.04
C ASN A 130 -9.85 -4.61 -4.31
N ARG A 131 -8.94 -5.28 -5.00
CA ARG A 131 -7.58 -5.53 -4.52
C ARG A 131 -6.85 -4.20 -4.30
N GLY A 132 -6.01 -4.13 -3.27
CA GLY A 132 -5.05 -3.03 -3.14
C GLY A 132 -3.92 -3.15 -4.16
N GLU A 133 -3.05 -2.15 -4.20
CA GLU A 133 -1.86 -2.17 -5.05
C GLU A 133 -0.59 -2.41 -4.25
N THR A 134 0.41 -2.95 -4.94
CA THR A 134 1.72 -3.27 -4.38
C THR A 134 2.50 -1.99 -4.08
N SER A 135 3.20 -1.96 -2.96
CA SER A 135 4.21 -0.94 -2.68
C SER A 135 5.61 -1.52 -2.86
N THR A 136 6.53 -0.75 -3.44
CA THR A 136 7.90 -1.21 -3.66
C THR A 136 8.94 -0.17 -3.27
N PHE A 137 10.06 -0.68 -2.79
CA PHE A 137 11.32 0.04 -2.70
C PHE A 137 12.35 -0.74 -3.51
N SER A 138 12.52 -0.35 -4.77
CA SER A 138 13.35 -1.05 -5.74
C SER A 138 12.89 -2.51 -5.90
N THR A 139 13.72 -3.48 -5.51
CA THR A 139 13.39 -4.92 -5.55
C THR A 139 12.55 -5.40 -4.37
N LEU A 140 12.48 -4.63 -3.27
CA LEU A 140 11.67 -4.98 -2.11
C LEU A 140 10.19 -4.71 -2.43
N THR A 141 9.34 -5.72 -2.24
CA THR A 141 7.96 -5.71 -2.72
C THR A 141 7.00 -6.10 -1.60
N ALA A 142 6.23 -5.15 -1.08
CA ALA A 142 5.16 -5.40 -0.13
C ALA A 142 3.86 -5.67 -0.88
N ARG A 143 3.35 -6.91 -0.74
CA ARG A 143 2.16 -7.39 -1.42
C ARG A 143 0.90 -6.67 -0.95
N PRO A 144 -0.08 -6.46 -1.84
CA PRO A 144 -1.36 -5.88 -1.47
C PRO A 144 -2.27 -6.90 -0.79
N GLY A 145 -3.22 -6.38 -0.02
CA GLY A 145 -4.35 -7.16 0.48
C GLY A 145 -5.28 -7.62 -0.64
N GLN A 146 -5.98 -8.73 -0.40
CA GLN A 146 -7.00 -9.29 -1.29
C GLN A 146 -8.40 -8.92 -0.80
N PRO A 147 -9.36 -8.70 -1.72
CA PRO A 147 -10.74 -8.55 -1.32
C PRO A 147 -11.30 -9.89 -0.82
N GLY A 148 -12.32 -9.84 0.04
CA GLY A 148 -13.09 -11.02 0.39
C GLY A 148 -13.79 -11.61 -0.85
N ASN A 149 -14.02 -12.92 -0.82
CA ASN A 149 -14.57 -13.62 -1.97
C ASN A 149 -16.11 -13.59 -1.96
N ASN A 150 -16.72 -12.68 -2.72
CA ASN A 150 -18.17 -12.52 -2.79
C ASN A 150 -18.79 -13.31 -3.96
N ILE A 151 -18.49 -14.61 -4.07
CA ILE A 151 -19.11 -15.48 -5.09
C ILE A 151 -20.03 -16.49 -4.41
N GLN A 152 -21.32 -16.12 -4.41
CA GLN A 152 -22.47 -16.95 -4.07
C GLN A 152 -22.67 -17.35 -2.59
N ALA A 153 -23.95 -17.46 -2.25
CA ALA A 153 -24.48 -17.85 -0.96
C ALA A 153 -24.19 -19.35 -0.70
N ASN A 154 -22.94 -19.69 -0.39
CA ASN A 154 -22.55 -21.02 0.08
C ASN A 154 -21.12 -20.97 0.66
N ASN A 155 -20.98 -20.38 1.85
CA ASN A 155 -19.74 -20.34 2.65
C ASN A 155 -18.59 -19.45 2.13
N ALA A 156 -18.55 -19.06 0.85
CA ALA A 156 -17.51 -18.17 0.32
C ALA A 156 -17.62 -16.73 0.87
N GLY A 157 -18.85 -16.20 0.99
CA GLY A 157 -19.11 -14.88 1.56
C GLY A 157 -18.89 -14.78 3.08
N ARG A 158 -18.49 -15.89 3.73
CA ARG A 158 -18.20 -15.96 5.17
C ARG A 158 -16.81 -15.45 5.51
N PHE A 159 -15.83 -15.65 4.64
CA PHE A 159 -14.44 -15.30 4.96
C PHE A 159 -14.06 -13.92 4.44
N GLY A 160 -13.37 -13.14 5.28
CA GLY A 160 -12.74 -11.91 4.84
C GLY A 160 -11.59 -12.13 3.85
N GLY A 161 -11.15 -11.05 3.22
CA GLY A 161 -10.02 -11.08 2.31
C GLY A 161 -8.70 -11.38 3.02
N THR A 162 -7.81 -12.10 2.35
CA THR A 162 -6.46 -12.43 2.83
C THR A 162 -5.55 -11.20 2.77
N SER A 163 -4.69 -10.99 3.78
CA SER A 163 -3.68 -9.94 3.74
C SER A 163 -2.54 -10.24 2.77
N GLY A 164 -1.71 -9.22 2.46
CA GLY A 164 -0.56 -9.37 1.57
C GLY A 164 0.48 -10.41 2.05
N ASN A 165 0.66 -10.55 3.36
CA ASN A 165 1.53 -11.56 3.99
C ASN A 165 0.87 -12.95 4.10
N GLY A 166 -0.36 -13.13 3.62
CA GLY A 166 -1.04 -14.43 3.56
C GLY A 166 -1.91 -14.78 4.77
N ASN A 167 -2.09 -13.88 5.74
CA ASN A 167 -3.00 -14.15 6.85
C ASN A 167 -4.45 -14.17 6.36
N ALA A 168 -5.14 -15.28 6.64
CA ALA A 168 -6.52 -15.47 6.24
C ALA A 168 -7.43 -14.45 6.94
N GLY A 169 -8.46 -14.00 6.23
CA GLY A 169 -9.53 -13.22 6.85
C GLY A 169 -10.33 -14.04 7.85
N GLY A 170 -10.92 -13.34 8.82
CA GLY A 170 -11.77 -13.94 9.83
C GLY A 170 -13.00 -14.60 9.23
N GLU A 171 -13.59 -15.50 10.00
CA GLU A 171 -14.86 -16.14 9.68
C GLU A 171 -16.03 -15.29 10.20
N GLY A 172 -16.95 -14.94 9.31
CA GLY A 172 -18.21 -14.28 9.64
C GLY A 172 -19.34 -15.29 9.87
N THR A 173 -20.57 -14.76 9.97
CA THR A 173 -21.79 -15.56 10.15
C THR A 173 -22.57 -15.77 8.85
N ALA A 174 -22.13 -15.15 7.74
CA ALA A 174 -22.75 -15.28 6.43
C ALA A 174 -22.95 -16.75 6.02
N ASN A 175 -24.19 -17.24 6.06
CA ASN A 175 -24.58 -18.58 5.60
C ASN A 175 -25.67 -18.46 4.53
N GLY A 176 -25.51 -19.16 3.40
CA GLY A 176 -26.38 -19.01 2.23
C GLY A 176 -27.42 -20.09 2.03
N SER A 177 -27.40 -21.17 2.81
CA SER A 177 -28.15 -22.39 2.46
C SER A 177 -29.63 -22.37 2.83
N SER A 178 -30.13 -21.38 3.58
CA SER A 178 -31.53 -21.38 4.05
C SER A 178 -32.18 -20.02 4.34
N CYS A 179 -31.58 -18.90 3.91
CA CYS A 179 -32.12 -17.60 4.28
C CYS A 179 -33.20 -17.09 3.32
N SER A 180 -34.26 -16.54 3.91
CA SER A 180 -35.12 -15.54 3.28
C SER A 180 -34.90 -14.19 3.99
N GLY A 181 -34.85 -13.09 3.24
CA GLY A 181 -34.89 -11.71 3.75
C GLY A 181 -33.90 -11.36 4.89
N GLY A 182 -32.68 -10.95 4.53
CA GLY A 182 -31.77 -10.17 5.39
C GLY A 182 -31.16 -10.88 6.59
N SER A 183 -31.45 -12.17 6.79
CA SER A 183 -31.15 -12.89 8.02
C SER A 183 -29.89 -13.78 7.94
N CYS A 184 -29.10 -13.70 6.87
CA CYS A 184 -27.93 -14.57 6.70
C CYS A 184 -26.69 -14.14 7.48
N GLY A 185 -26.71 -13.01 8.19
CA GLY A 185 -25.56 -12.55 8.97
C GLY A 185 -24.54 -11.74 8.16
N THR A 186 -23.30 -11.70 8.66
CA THR A 186 -22.24 -10.79 8.17
C THR A 186 -21.04 -11.55 7.62
N GLY A 187 -20.41 -11.00 6.60
CA GLY A 187 -19.10 -11.45 6.15
C GLY A 187 -18.03 -11.27 7.23
N GLY A 188 -16.97 -12.05 7.14
CA GLY A 188 -15.85 -12.00 8.08
C GLY A 188 -14.96 -10.77 7.88
N GLY A 189 -14.20 -10.43 8.93
CA GLY A 189 -13.21 -9.35 8.89
C GLY A 189 -12.00 -9.69 8.01
N GLY A 190 -11.33 -8.68 7.46
CA GLY A 190 -10.11 -8.89 6.66
C GLY A 190 -8.94 -9.43 7.49
N GLY A 191 -8.05 -10.17 6.85
CA GLY A 191 -6.79 -10.60 7.46
C GLY A 191 -5.80 -9.43 7.57
N ALA A 192 -4.86 -9.52 8.50
CA ALA A 192 -3.76 -8.59 8.71
C ALA A 192 -2.49 -9.37 9.05
#